data_AF-I6YBQ0-F1
#
_entry.id   AF-I6YBQ0-F1
#
_cell.length_a   1.000
_cell.length_b   1.000
_cell.length_c   1.000
_cell.angle_alpha   90.00
_cell.angle_beta   90.00
_cell.angle_gamma   90.00
#
_symmetry.space_group_name_H-M   'P 1'
#
loop_
_entity.id
_entity.type
_entity.pdbx_description
1 polymer ?
#
loop_
_entity_poly.entity_id
_entity_poly.type
_entity_poly.pdbx_seq_one_letter_code
_entity_poly.pdbx_strand_id
1 'polypeptide(L)'
;MFWIPFLQEITGRMAAEKTGYLISGVGVFALSAIIYWQYKKISETKNTVGMSKGFLFGQLLACLFIVIASAFRISHVNDSPADGVSVNASLISIGFFLFFVNLYTLKMKLSHSLLAKKAGVSEAQYYENVILPTLDVDSLVNQITLQ
;
A
#
# COMPACT_ATOMS: atom_id res chain seq x y z
N MET A 1 -52.39 3.16 -2.59
CA MET A 1 -51.43 2.37 -1.78
C MET A 1 -50.12 2.20 -2.57
N PHE A 2 -49.44 3.31 -2.89
CA PHE A 2 -48.26 3.34 -3.78
C PHE A 2 -46.95 3.67 -3.03
N TRP A 3 -47.05 4.00 -1.73
CA TRP A 3 -45.96 4.62 -0.96
C TRP A 3 -45.00 3.61 -0.29
N ILE A 4 -45.46 2.38 0.00
CA ILE A 4 -44.67 1.36 0.69
C ILE A 4 -43.47 0.86 -0.15
N PRO A 5 -43.62 0.49 -1.44
CA PRO A 5 -42.48 0.03 -2.24
C PRO A 5 -41.47 1.16 -2.52
N PHE A 6 -41.93 2.41 -2.69
CA PHE A 6 -41.06 3.57 -2.90
C PHE A 6 -40.20 3.89 -1.66
N LEU A 7 -40.78 3.85 -0.45
CA LEU A 7 -40.03 4.04 0.79
C LEU A 7 -39.04 2.89 1.05
N GLN A 8 -39.38 1.67 0.67
CA GLN A 8 -38.50 0.50 0.80
C GLN A 8 -37.31 0.57 -0.17
N GLU A 9 -37.52 1.09 -1.39
CA GLU A 9 -36.45 1.35 -2.35
C GLU A 9 -35.51 2.48 -1.90
N ILE A 10 -36.06 3.57 -1.36
CA ILE A 10 -35.28 4.70 -0.82
C ILE A 10 -34.45 4.29 0.40
N THR A 11 -35.06 3.57 1.36
CA THR A 11 -34.37 3.08 2.54
C THR A 11 -33.31 2.03 2.20
N GLY A 12 -33.58 1.16 1.22
CA GLY A 12 -32.61 0.19 0.69
C GLY A 12 -31.39 0.86 0.04
N ARG A 13 -31.61 1.89 -0.79
CA ARG A 13 -30.52 2.67 -1.41
C ARG A 13 -29.68 3.41 -0.37
N MET A 14 -30.31 4.10 0.59
CA MET A 14 -29.60 4.79 1.67
C MET A 14 -28.80 3.83 2.58
N ALA A 15 -29.33 2.63 2.86
CA ALA A 15 -28.62 1.62 3.62
C ALA A 15 -27.42 1.06 2.85
N ALA A 16 -27.56 0.82 1.53
CA ALA A 16 -26.47 0.38 0.67
C ALA A 16 -25.35 1.42 0.55
N GLU A 17 -25.70 2.70 0.41
CA GLU A 17 -24.73 3.82 0.36
C GLU A 17 -23.94 3.93 1.67
N LYS A 18 -24.61 3.94 2.83
CA LYS A 18 -23.94 3.97 4.15
C LYS A 18 -23.03 2.76 4.38
N THR A 19 -23.46 1.59 3.94
CA THR A 19 -22.66 0.36 4.01
C THR A 19 -21.42 0.46 3.12
N GLY A 20 -21.55 1.03 1.92
CA GLY A 20 -20.43 1.29 1.01
C GLY A 20 -19.37 2.22 1.61
N TYR A 21 -19.77 3.30 2.27
CA TYR A 21 -18.84 4.21 2.95
C TYR A 21 -18.10 3.55 4.10
N LEU A 22 -18.79 2.77 4.93
CA LEU A 22 -18.16 2.07 6.04
C LEU A 22 -17.14 1.04 5.55
N ILE A 23 -17.48 0.26 4.52
CA ILE A 23 -16.57 -0.70 3.91
C ILE A 23 -15.36 0.02 3.30
N SER A 24 -15.59 1.13 2.60
CA SER A 24 -14.51 1.93 2.03
C SER A 24 -13.58 2.50 3.11
N GLY A 25 -14.12 3.07 4.18
CA GLY A 25 -13.34 3.60 5.29
C GLY A 25 -12.50 2.54 6.00
N VAL A 26 -13.09 1.36 6.27
CA VAL A 26 -12.36 0.22 6.84
C VAL A 26 -11.27 -0.27 5.89
N GLY A 27 -11.55 -0.33 4.58
CA GLY A 27 -10.57 -0.70 3.56
C GLY A 27 -9.39 0.28 3.49
N VAL A 28 -9.67 1.58 3.49
CA VAL A 28 -8.66 2.67 3.52
C VAL A 28 -7.78 2.55 4.76
N PHE A 29 -8.38 2.34 5.93
CA PHE A 29 -7.63 2.17 7.18
C PHE A 29 -6.72 0.93 7.14
N ALA A 30 -7.26 -0.21 6.72
CA ALA A 30 -6.49 -1.46 6.60
C ALA A 30 -5.32 -1.31 5.62
N LEU A 31 -5.55 -0.69 4.46
CA LEU A 31 -4.49 -0.44 3.48
C LEU A 31 -3.42 0.50 4.02
N SER A 32 -3.80 1.58 4.72
CA SER A 32 -2.83 2.48 5.37
C SER A 32 -1.97 1.76 6.41
N ALA A 33 -2.56 0.87 7.21
CA ALA A 33 -1.82 0.07 8.18
C ALA A 33 -0.83 -0.89 7.48
N ILE A 34 -1.24 -1.52 6.38
CA ILE A 34 -0.38 -2.39 5.57
C ILE A 34 0.78 -1.60 4.95
N ILE A 35 0.51 -0.42 4.39
CA ILE A 35 1.52 0.47 3.81
C ILE A 35 2.56 0.84 4.87
N TYR A 36 2.10 1.30 6.04
CA TYR A 36 2.96 1.68 7.14
C TYR A 36 3.82 0.51 7.61
N TRP A 37 3.22 -0.66 7.82
CA TRP A 37 3.94 -1.86 8.27
C TRP A 37 4.96 -2.33 7.24
N GLN A 38 4.60 -2.36 5.95
CA GLN A 38 5.51 -2.74 4.87
C GLN A 38 6.68 -1.74 4.77
N TYR A 39 6.39 -0.44 4.77
CA TYR A 39 7.42 0.59 4.71
C TYR A 39 8.37 0.49 5.89
N LYS A 40 7.85 0.43 7.12
CA LYS A 40 8.63 0.31 8.36
C LYS A 40 9.49 -0.95 8.35
N LYS A 41 8.91 -2.10 8.01
CA LYS A 41 9.64 -3.36 8.00
C LYS A 41 10.77 -3.35 6.96
N ILE A 42 10.55 -2.80 5.78
CA ILE A 42 11.58 -2.75 4.74
C ILE A 42 12.64 -1.70 5.04
N SER A 43 12.28 -0.55 5.63
CA SER A 43 13.27 0.47 6.03
C SER A 43 14.16 -0.01 7.17
N GLU A 44 13.60 -0.68 8.18
CA GLU A 44 14.34 -1.19 9.34
C GLU A 44 15.14 -2.44 8.99
N THR A 45 14.51 -3.45 8.41
CA THR A 45 15.17 -4.75 8.21
C THR A 45 15.95 -4.83 6.92
N LYS A 46 15.66 -3.97 5.93
CA LYS A 46 16.17 -4.07 4.54
C LYS A 46 15.96 -5.47 3.92
N ASN A 47 15.08 -6.29 4.48
CA ASN A 47 14.93 -7.69 4.06
C ASN A 47 13.95 -7.79 2.88
N THR A 48 14.46 -8.18 1.72
CA THR A 48 13.68 -8.38 0.50
C THR A 48 13.62 -9.83 0.03
N VAL A 49 14.23 -10.77 0.78
CA VAL A 49 14.54 -12.13 0.34
C VAL A 49 13.30 -12.92 -0.08
N GLY A 50 12.16 -12.72 0.58
CA GLY A 50 10.89 -13.39 0.25
C GLY A 50 10.02 -12.72 -0.82
N MET A 51 10.40 -11.55 -1.33
CA MET A 51 9.56 -10.80 -2.26
C MET A 51 9.91 -11.11 -3.72
N SER A 52 8.95 -11.62 -4.50
CA SER A 52 9.14 -11.85 -5.93
C SER A 52 9.11 -10.53 -6.72
N LYS A 53 10.05 -10.36 -7.65
CA LYS A 53 10.11 -9.17 -8.53
C LYS A 53 8.83 -9.02 -9.37
N GLY A 54 8.32 -10.13 -9.90
CA GLY A 54 7.09 -10.13 -10.70
C GLY A 54 5.88 -9.73 -9.88
N PHE A 55 5.82 -10.17 -8.61
CA PHE A 55 4.77 -9.77 -7.68
C PHE A 55 4.82 -8.26 -7.39
N LEU A 56 5.99 -7.72 -7.05
CA LEU A 56 6.17 -6.29 -6.79
C LEU A 56 5.85 -5.43 -8.03
N PHE A 57 6.21 -5.89 -9.23
CA PHE A 57 5.87 -5.20 -10.48
C PHE A 57 4.35 -5.23 -10.75
N GLY A 58 3.70 -6.37 -10.52
CA GLY A 58 2.24 -6.49 -10.61
C GLY A 58 1.52 -5.56 -9.63
N GLN A 59 2.04 -5.42 -8.41
CA GLN A 59 1.50 -4.47 -7.43
C GLN A 59 1.62 -3.02 -7.89
N LEU A 60 2.74 -2.62 -8.50
CA LEU A 60 2.90 -1.27 -9.07
C LEU A 60 1.86 -0.98 -10.15
N LEU A 61 1.64 -1.93 -11.07
CA LEU A 61 0.61 -1.78 -12.10
C LEU A 61 -0.79 -1.70 -11.48
N ALA A 62 -1.11 -2.57 -10.53
CA ALA A 62 -2.40 -2.52 -9.83
C ALA A 62 -2.64 -1.16 -9.14
N CYS A 63 -1.61 -0.58 -8.52
CA CYS A 63 -1.71 0.75 -7.91
C CYS A 63 -2.00 1.84 -8.95
N LEU A 64 -1.34 1.80 -10.11
CA LEU A 64 -1.61 2.74 -11.21
C LEU A 64 -3.04 2.59 -11.72
N PHE A 65 -3.53 1.36 -11.89
CA PHE A 65 -4.91 1.11 -12.30
C PHE A 65 -5.92 1.68 -11.29
N ILE A 66 -5.68 1.53 -9.99
CA ILE A 66 -6.53 2.10 -8.94
C ILE A 66 -6.55 3.63 -9.04
N VAL A 67 -5.38 4.27 -9.13
CA VAL A 67 -5.28 5.74 -9.25
C VAL A 67 -6.00 6.24 -10.50
N ILE A 68 -5.76 5.61 -11.65
CA ILE A 68 -6.37 5.99 -12.92
C ILE A 68 -7.89 5.79 -12.86
N ALA A 69 -8.38 4.64 -12.40
CA ALA A 69 -9.80 4.34 -12.30
C ALA A 69 -10.54 5.32 -11.38
N SER A 70 -9.95 5.64 -10.22
CA SER A 70 -10.52 6.61 -9.28
C SER A 70 -10.48 8.04 -9.85
N ALA A 71 -9.43 8.43 -10.57
CA ALA A 71 -9.35 9.73 -11.23
C ALA A 71 -10.40 9.87 -12.35
N PHE A 72 -10.55 8.85 -13.21
CA PHE A 72 -11.60 8.82 -14.23
C PHE A 72 -13.00 8.92 -13.62
N ARG A 73 -13.22 8.26 -12.48
CA ARG A 73 -14.50 8.30 -11.79
C ARG A 73 -14.80 9.69 -11.22
N ILE A 74 -13.82 10.38 -10.64
CA ILE A 74 -13.98 11.78 -10.21
C ILE A 74 -14.34 12.68 -11.39
N SER A 75 -13.65 12.52 -12.53
CA SER A 75 -13.87 13.33 -13.73
C SER A 75 -15.22 13.09 -14.44
N HIS A 76 -15.90 11.98 -14.17
CA HIS A 76 -17.21 11.63 -14.74
C HIS A 76 -18.38 11.75 -13.73
N VAL A 77 -18.17 12.30 -12.53
CA VAL A 77 -19.24 12.52 -11.55
C VAL A 77 -20.12 13.68 -12.00
N ASN A 78 -21.17 13.35 -12.76
CA ASN A 78 -22.23 14.29 -13.13
C ASN A 78 -23.45 14.24 -12.19
N ASP A 79 -23.58 13.23 -11.30
CA ASP A 79 -24.83 12.99 -10.55
C ASP A 79 -24.76 13.11 -9.02
N SER A 80 -23.57 13.18 -8.39
CA SER A 80 -23.46 13.52 -6.94
C SER A 80 -22.02 13.91 -6.53
N PRO A 81 -21.68 15.22 -6.51
CA PRO A 81 -20.30 15.69 -6.48
C PRO A 81 -19.58 15.60 -5.12
N ALA A 82 -20.27 15.60 -3.98
CA ALA A 82 -19.59 15.62 -2.67
C ALA A 82 -19.14 14.23 -2.20
N ASP A 83 -19.93 13.22 -2.55
CA ASP A 83 -19.94 11.90 -1.91
C ASP A 83 -19.03 10.90 -2.63
N GLY A 84 -19.05 10.93 -3.98
CA GLY A 84 -18.12 10.16 -4.80
C GLY A 84 -16.68 10.71 -4.74
N VAL A 85 -16.49 12.00 -4.51
CA VAL A 85 -15.16 12.62 -4.54
C VAL A 85 -14.33 12.24 -3.32
N SER A 86 -14.90 12.21 -2.12
CA SER A 86 -14.18 11.91 -0.87
C SER A 86 -13.58 10.49 -0.86
N VAL A 87 -14.37 9.49 -1.29
CA VAL A 87 -13.94 8.09 -1.40
C VAL A 87 -12.88 7.92 -2.47
N ASN A 88 -13.09 8.48 -3.67
CA ASN A 88 -12.14 8.33 -4.76
C ASN A 88 -10.83 9.10 -4.51
N ALA A 89 -10.89 10.27 -3.86
CA ALA A 89 -9.69 11.00 -3.46
C ALA A 89 -8.84 10.18 -2.46
N SER A 90 -9.49 9.54 -1.48
CA SER A 90 -8.81 8.67 -0.52
C SER A 90 -8.15 7.47 -1.19
N LEU A 91 -8.83 6.85 -2.17
CA LEU A 91 -8.27 5.74 -2.97
C LEU A 91 -7.10 6.19 -3.85
N ILE A 92 -7.15 7.40 -4.42
CA ILE A 92 -6.02 7.98 -5.16
C ILE A 92 -4.81 8.15 -4.23
N SER A 93 -5.01 8.77 -3.05
CA SER A 93 -3.93 8.97 -2.08
C SER A 93 -3.30 7.65 -1.65
N ILE A 94 -4.12 6.66 -1.28
CA ILE A 94 -3.63 5.33 -0.90
C ILE A 94 -2.93 4.62 -2.08
N GLY A 95 -3.47 4.74 -3.29
CA GLY A 95 -2.87 4.18 -4.50
C GLY A 95 -1.46 4.76 -4.73
N PHE A 96 -1.27 6.07 -4.54
CA PHE A 96 0.05 6.69 -4.61
C PHE A 96 0.99 6.21 -3.49
N PHE A 97 0.53 6.15 -2.25
CA PHE A 97 1.37 5.66 -1.15
C PHE A 97 1.80 4.20 -1.35
N LEU A 98 0.88 3.33 -1.75
CA LEU A 98 1.19 1.94 -2.12
C LEU A 98 2.19 1.90 -3.27
N PHE A 99 2.01 2.73 -4.30
CA PHE A 99 2.93 2.80 -5.43
C PHE A 99 4.35 3.16 -4.97
N PHE A 100 4.51 4.21 -4.15
CA PHE A 100 5.83 4.62 -3.68
C PHE A 100 6.50 3.59 -2.77
N VAL A 101 5.75 2.96 -1.85
CA VAL A 101 6.29 1.92 -0.97
C VAL A 101 6.69 0.68 -1.76
N ASN A 102 5.89 0.26 -2.73
CA ASN A 102 6.24 -0.88 -3.61
C ASN A 102 7.42 -0.53 -4.52
N LEU A 103 7.53 0.71 -4.99
CA LEU A 103 8.65 1.16 -5.81
C LEU A 103 9.95 1.17 -5.01
N TYR A 104 9.91 1.68 -3.78
CA TYR A 104 11.03 1.64 -2.84
C TYR A 104 11.48 0.20 -2.58
N THR A 105 10.52 -0.67 -2.27
CA THR A 105 10.76 -2.10 -2.02
C THR A 105 11.37 -2.79 -3.24
N LEU A 106 10.86 -2.50 -4.45
CA LEU A 106 11.38 -3.06 -5.70
C LEU A 106 12.80 -2.57 -5.99
N LYS A 107 13.08 -1.27 -5.79
CA LYS A 107 14.44 -0.73 -5.93
C LYS A 107 15.42 -1.44 -5.01
N MET A 108 15.03 -1.64 -3.75
CA MET A 108 15.85 -2.36 -2.76
C MET A 108 16.07 -3.83 -3.17
N LYS A 109 15.00 -4.51 -3.59
CA LYS A 109 15.06 -5.90 -4.11
C LYS A 109 16.02 -6.03 -5.28
N LEU A 110 15.94 -5.11 -6.26
CA LEU A 110 16.82 -5.11 -7.42
C LEU A 110 18.27 -4.87 -7.04
N SER A 111 18.53 -3.94 -6.11
CA SER A 111 19.88 -3.69 -5.58
C SER A 111 20.45 -4.94 -4.91
N HIS A 112 19.72 -5.56 -3.98
CA HIS A 112 20.18 -6.75 -3.26
C HIS A 112 20.40 -7.94 -4.19
N SER A 113 19.46 -8.20 -5.09
CA SER A 113 19.62 -9.24 -6.11
C SER A 113 20.87 -9.01 -6.99
N LEU A 114 21.16 -7.76 -7.37
CA LEU A 114 22.31 -7.43 -8.21
C LEU A 114 23.62 -7.55 -7.44
N LEU A 115 23.68 -7.08 -6.21
CA LEU A 115 24.86 -7.19 -5.34
C LEU A 115 25.14 -8.64 -4.96
N ALA A 116 24.12 -9.42 -4.63
CA ALA A 116 24.24 -10.86 -4.40
C ALA A 116 24.82 -11.57 -5.63
N LYS A 117 24.30 -11.26 -6.83
CA LYS A 117 24.83 -11.79 -8.09
C LYS A 117 26.30 -11.42 -8.33
N LYS A 118 26.69 -10.18 -8.02
CA LYS A 118 28.09 -9.73 -8.12
C LYS A 118 29.01 -10.43 -7.12
N ALA A 119 28.51 -10.73 -5.93
CA ALA A 119 29.22 -11.46 -4.90
C ALA A 119 29.20 -12.99 -5.10
N GLY A 120 28.51 -13.50 -6.13
CA GLY A 120 28.42 -14.93 -6.41
C GLY A 120 27.59 -15.72 -5.38
N VAL A 121 26.73 -15.05 -4.62
CA VAL A 121 25.91 -15.67 -3.56
C VAL A 121 24.42 -15.48 -3.83
N SER A 122 23.58 -16.25 -3.15
CA SER A 122 22.13 -16.03 -3.18
C SER A 122 21.75 -14.74 -2.43
N GLU A 123 20.58 -14.17 -2.73
CA GLU A 123 20.10 -12.96 -2.04
C GLU A 123 19.91 -13.17 -0.54
N ALA A 124 19.49 -14.38 -0.12
CA ALA A 124 19.38 -14.75 1.29
C ALA A 124 20.74 -14.71 1.99
N GLN A 125 21.74 -15.34 1.39
CA GLN A 125 23.11 -15.33 1.91
C GLN A 125 23.74 -13.93 1.89
N TYR A 126 23.44 -13.12 0.87
CA TYR A 126 23.88 -11.73 0.84
C TYR A 126 23.26 -10.93 1.98
N TYR A 127 21.98 -11.15 2.27
CA TYR A 127 21.30 -10.51 3.39
C TYR A 127 21.93 -10.88 4.73
N GLU A 128 22.10 -12.17 5.01
CA GLU A 128 22.64 -12.67 6.28
C GLU A 128 24.10 -12.24 6.51
N ASN A 129 24.94 -12.27 5.47
CA ASN A 129 26.37 -12.04 5.61
C ASN A 129 26.78 -10.56 5.47
N VAL A 130 25.96 -9.73 4.80
CA VAL A 130 26.35 -8.34 4.47
C VAL A 130 25.36 -7.32 5.02
N ILE A 131 24.05 -7.55 4.89
CA ILE A 131 23.05 -6.54 5.25
C ILE A 131 22.74 -6.60 6.75
N LEU A 132 22.37 -7.77 7.26
CA LEU A 132 21.97 -7.97 8.65
C LEU A 132 23.02 -7.45 9.65
N PRO A 133 24.34 -7.73 9.49
CA PRO A 133 25.36 -7.23 10.42
C PRO A 133 25.51 -5.71 10.41
N THR A 134 25.15 -5.04 9.30
CA THR A 134 25.23 -3.56 9.19
C THR A 134 24.05 -2.84 9.83
N LEU A 135 22.97 -3.56 10.16
CA LEU A 135 21.81 -2.99 10.84
C LEU A 135 22.05 -2.80 12.34
N ASP A 136 23.01 -3.53 12.92
CA ASP A 136 23.28 -3.56 14.37
C ASP A 136 24.27 -2.48 14.85
N VAL A 137 24.79 -1.65 13.94
CA VAL A 137 25.72 -0.57 14.32
C VAL A 137 24.95 0.62 14.95
N ASP A 138 23.71 0.86 14.52
CA ASP A 138 22.87 1.93 15.08
C ASP A 138 22.20 1.54 16.42
N SER A 139 22.08 0.25 16.72
CA SER A 139 21.54 -0.25 18.00
C SER A 139 22.58 -0.13 19.13
N LEU A 140 23.85 -0.41 18.84
CA LEU A 140 24.99 -0.30 19.77
C LEU A 140 25.35 1.15 20.08
N VAL A 141 25.34 2.05 19.10
CA VAL A 141 25.64 3.48 19.33
C VAL A 141 24.57 4.14 20.21
N ASN A 142 23.29 3.81 20.01
CA ASN A 142 22.22 4.31 20.88
C ASN A 142 22.24 3.74 22.31
N GLN A 143 22.79 2.54 22.51
CA GLN A 143 22.99 1.98 23.87
C GLN A 143 24.19 2.58 24.60
N ILE A 144 25.26 2.96 23.89
CA ILE A 144 26.47 3.57 24.50
C ILE A 144 26.23 5.05 24.84
N THR A 145 25.36 5.75 24.11
CA THR A 145 25.08 7.18 24.36
C THR A 145 24.09 7.43 25.51
N LEU A 146 23.48 6.36 26.05
CA LEU A 146 22.52 6.41 27.17
C LEU A 146 23.08 5.82 28.48
N GLN A 147 24.38 5.49 28.54
CA GLN A 147 25.11 5.14 29.77
C GLN A 147 25.99 6.31 30.23
#